data_AF-A0A9N8EK25-F1
#
_entry.id   AF-A0A9N8EK25-F1
#
_cell.length_a   1.000
_cell.length_b   1.000
_cell.length_c   1.000
_cell.angle_alpha   90.00
_cell.angle_beta   90.00
_cell.angle_gamma   90.00
#
_symmetry.space_group_name_H-M   'P 1'
#
loop_
_entity.id
_entity.type
_entity.pdbx_description
1 polymer ?
#
loop_
_entity_poly.entity_id
_entity_poly.type
_entity_poly.pdbx_seq_one_letter_code
_entity_poly.pdbx_strand_id
1 'polypeptide(L)'
;MESKDVDIKGLETANFATITVDALKRLVPVPGDTIHLILEPDSLDKHRLVPEAALAGENFVISLKQTKQDRHCGNVRIEGELLLHYACQKGASTEVLKYIWETDPKAVMRESSSSGGELPIHSLLKLDETRPSLEKMKLLIEAYPEALAVADEAGCLPLHYACWNENISVDIIQYLVTRYPKGLHQRGGFCDELPLWYAVESELPLHILVTLLRPFPQAVSEWGCFQSVSDHYDQATTKILFEAANQAQQEALLNEELAWVNANLSQLVELLQPPKMEHNAQHQDLDECAVPVFHWIRARAEHSKETLTRTSSSLDNLVETE
;
A
#
# COMPACT_ATOMS: atom_id res chain seq x y z
N MET A 1 -18.31 36.69 -18.46
CA MET A 1 -19.34 35.71 -18.09
C MET A 1 -19.45 35.77 -16.59
N GLU A 2 -20.60 36.23 -16.11
CA GLU A 2 -20.83 36.62 -14.71
C GLU A 2 -20.67 35.40 -13.81
N SER A 3 -19.78 35.50 -12.82
CA SER A 3 -19.72 34.58 -11.70
C SER A 3 -21.06 34.62 -10.99
N LYS A 4 -21.85 33.55 -11.10
CA LYS A 4 -22.97 33.37 -10.18
C LYS A 4 -22.35 32.97 -8.85
N ASP A 5 -22.14 33.96 -8.01
CA ASP A 5 -21.97 33.73 -6.57
C ASP A 5 -23.27 33.07 -6.10
N VAL A 6 -23.28 31.73 -6.08
CA VAL A 6 -24.34 31.01 -5.38
C VAL A 6 -24.09 31.33 -3.91
N ASP A 7 -24.94 32.21 -3.37
CA ASP A 7 -24.97 32.58 -1.96
C ASP A 7 -25.48 31.36 -1.18
N ILE A 8 -24.61 30.37 -0.98
CA ILE A 8 -24.89 29.16 -0.21
C ILE A 8 -24.78 29.52 1.28
N LYS A 9 -25.70 30.36 1.77
CA LYS A 9 -25.88 30.62 3.21
C LYS A 9 -26.26 29.31 3.89
N GLY A 10 -25.28 28.68 4.53
CA GLY A 10 -25.45 27.43 5.28
C GLY A 10 -24.31 26.41 5.19
N LEU A 11 -23.18 26.73 4.55
CA LEU A 11 -21.98 25.86 4.51
C LEU A 11 -20.70 26.55 5.04
N GLU A 12 -20.85 27.60 5.84
CA GLU A 12 -19.77 28.52 6.24
C GLU A 12 -18.68 27.93 7.17
N THR A 13 -18.60 26.62 7.44
CA THR A 13 -17.62 26.05 8.41
C THR A 13 -17.04 24.65 8.08
N ALA A 14 -17.06 24.19 6.83
CA ALA A 14 -16.63 22.82 6.53
C ALA A 14 -15.12 22.71 6.24
N ASN A 15 -14.38 21.93 7.02
CA ASN A 15 -13.15 21.28 6.60
C ASN A 15 -13.54 20.10 5.67
N PHE A 16 -12.70 19.65 4.73
CA PHE A 16 -12.99 18.40 4.00
C PHE A 16 -13.08 17.19 4.93
N ALA A 17 -12.46 17.24 6.12
CA ALA A 17 -12.70 16.27 7.19
C ALA A 17 -14.15 16.29 7.73
N THR A 18 -14.88 17.40 7.57
CA THR A 18 -16.26 17.60 8.05
C THR A 18 -17.29 17.76 6.93
N ILE A 19 -16.86 17.71 5.65
CA ILE A 19 -17.77 17.78 4.51
C ILE A 19 -18.69 16.55 4.50
N THR A 20 -19.98 16.78 4.26
CA THR A 20 -20.99 15.71 4.23
C THR A 20 -21.46 15.44 2.81
N VAL A 21 -21.99 14.24 2.58
CA VAL A 21 -22.63 13.90 1.29
C VAL A 21 -23.78 14.87 0.98
N ASP A 22 -24.53 15.31 1.99
CA ASP A 22 -25.61 16.29 1.81
C ASP A 22 -25.07 17.68 1.42
N ALA A 23 -23.91 18.09 1.95
CA ALA A 23 -23.23 19.31 1.54
C ALA A 23 -22.81 19.24 0.06
N LEU A 24 -22.21 18.13 -0.36
CA LEU A 24 -21.82 17.90 -1.76
C LEU A 24 -23.04 17.87 -2.69
N LYS A 25 -24.14 17.23 -2.29
CA LYS A 25 -25.39 17.18 -3.06
C LYS A 25 -26.05 18.54 -3.28
N ARG A 26 -25.78 19.53 -2.41
CA ARG A 26 -26.31 20.90 -2.54
C ARG A 26 -25.51 21.76 -3.53
N LEU A 27 -24.33 21.30 -3.93
CA LEU A 27 -23.52 21.94 -4.97
C LEU A 27 -24.12 21.58 -6.33
N VAL A 28 -25.11 22.35 -6.78
CA VAL A 28 -25.74 22.18 -8.10
C VAL A 28 -24.83 22.85 -9.15
N PRO A 29 -24.13 22.13 -10.04
CA PRO A 29 -23.32 22.72 -11.08
C PRO A 29 -24.14 22.96 -12.35
N VAL A 30 -23.94 24.12 -12.99
CA VAL A 30 -24.26 24.33 -14.41
C VAL A 30 -22.96 24.11 -15.20
N PRO A 31 -22.99 23.46 -16.38
CA PRO A 31 -21.79 23.29 -17.19
C PRO A 31 -21.09 24.64 -17.47
N GLY A 32 -19.83 24.76 -17.07
CA GLY A 32 -19.02 25.99 -17.22
C GLY A 32 -19.01 26.94 -16.01
N ASP A 33 -19.73 26.64 -14.93
CA ASP A 33 -19.67 27.44 -13.69
C ASP A 33 -18.42 27.11 -12.84
N THR A 34 -18.05 28.03 -11.94
CA THR A 34 -17.01 27.85 -10.91
C THR A 34 -17.69 27.96 -9.54
N ILE A 35 -17.64 26.91 -8.72
CA ILE A 35 -18.25 26.83 -7.39
C ILE A 35 -17.13 27.20 -6.46
N HIS A 36 -17.30 28.32 -5.77
CA HIS A 36 -16.40 28.71 -4.70
C HIS A 36 -16.85 28.01 -3.41
N LEU A 37 -16.09 27.04 -2.92
CA LEU A 37 -16.28 26.46 -1.59
C LEU A 37 -15.42 27.25 -0.60
N ILE A 38 -16.04 28.06 0.24
CA ILE A 38 -15.33 28.78 1.31
C ILE A 38 -15.21 27.84 2.50
N LEU A 39 -13.98 27.50 2.91
CA LEU A 39 -13.73 26.64 4.07
C LEU A 39 -13.18 27.52 5.20
N GLU A 40 -14.01 27.85 6.19
CA GLU A 40 -13.58 28.47 7.44
C GLU A 40 -13.48 27.42 8.57
N PRO A 41 -12.57 27.59 9.54
CA PRO A 41 -12.42 26.65 10.65
C PRO A 41 -13.48 26.89 11.73
N ASP A 42 -13.99 25.77 12.23
CA ASP A 42 -14.80 25.57 13.43
C ASP A 42 -16.33 25.63 13.35
N SER A 43 -16.89 24.53 13.87
CA SER A 43 -18.15 24.36 14.62
C SER A 43 -19.31 23.59 13.96
N LEU A 44 -19.80 22.62 14.75
CA LEU A 44 -20.92 21.69 14.55
C LEU A 44 -22.25 22.44 14.33
N ASP A 45 -23.12 21.96 13.42
CA ASP A 45 -24.34 21.21 13.76
C ASP A 45 -25.26 20.92 12.53
N LYS A 46 -26.24 20.04 12.78
CA LYS A 46 -27.22 19.37 11.89
C LYS A 46 -28.15 20.29 11.06
N HIS A 47 -28.43 19.93 9.79
CA HIS A 47 -29.75 19.48 9.28
C HIS A 47 -29.86 19.49 7.73
N ARG A 48 -30.19 18.30 7.19
CA ARG A 48 -31.15 17.91 6.13
C ARG A 48 -31.50 18.91 5.02
N LEU A 49 -31.27 18.55 3.74
CA LEU A 49 -32.06 18.86 2.52
C LEU A 49 -31.36 18.30 1.25
N VAL A 50 -32.15 17.70 0.34
CA VAL A 50 -31.85 16.98 -0.93
C VAL A 50 -32.44 17.80 -2.12
N PRO A 51 -32.23 17.53 -3.45
CA PRO A 51 -31.22 16.74 -4.21
C PRO A 51 -30.67 17.42 -5.52
N GLU A 52 -29.89 16.65 -6.30
CA GLU A 52 -29.71 16.66 -7.79
C GLU A 52 -28.54 17.45 -8.43
N ALA A 53 -27.39 16.79 -8.62
CA ALA A 53 -26.61 16.78 -9.89
C ALA A 53 -25.33 15.93 -9.76
N ALA A 54 -25.42 14.67 -10.16
CA ALA A 54 -24.31 13.74 -10.38
C ALA A 54 -23.91 13.69 -11.87
N LEU A 55 -24.22 14.74 -12.64
CA LEU A 55 -24.25 14.67 -14.09
C LEU A 55 -23.40 15.75 -14.73
N ALA A 56 -22.25 15.32 -15.22
CA ALA A 56 -21.65 15.63 -16.51
C ALA A 56 -20.14 15.75 -16.33
N GLY A 57 -19.39 14.92 -17.05
CA GLY A 57 -17.93 15.01 -17.17
C GLY A 57 -17.51 16.26 -17.94
N GLU A 58 -17.86 17.44 -17.44
CA GLU A 58 -17.43 18.73 -17.94
C GLU A 58 -16.86 19.57 -16.80
N ASN A 59 -15.54 19.77 -16.86
CA ASN A 59 -14.68 20.71 -16.11
C ASN A 59 -15.39 21.70 -15.21
N PHE A 60 -15.74 21.25 -14.01
CA PHE A 60 -16.22 22.12 -12.96
C PHE A 60 -15.05 22.52 -12.04
N VAL A 61 -14.99 23.77 -11.57
CA VAL A 61 -13.88 24.25 -10.75
C VAL A 61 -14.34 24.53 -9.33
N ILE A 62 -13.81 23.81 -8.35
CA ILE A 62 -14.02 24.08 -6.93
C ILE A 62 -12.92 25.02 -6.46
N SER A 63 -13.26 26.26 -6.14
CA SER A 63 -12.29 27.24 -5.62
C SER A 63 -12.39 27.32 -4.09
N LEU A 64 -11.32 26.96 -3.40
CA LEU A 64 -11.22 27.08 -1.95
C LEU A 64 -10.70 28.47 -1.54
N LYS A 65 -11.50 29.21 -0.77
CA LYS A 65 -11.07 30.46 -0.11
C LYS A 65 -10.86 30.20 1.37
N GLN A 66 -9.61 30.31 1.85
CA GLN A 66 -9.28 30.36 3.28
C GLN A 66 -9.49 31.78 3.82
N THR A 67 -10.05 31.93 5.03
CA THR A 67 -10.21 33.24 5.64
C THR A 67 -8.92 33.83 6.22
N LYS A 68 -8.95 35.18 6.29
CA LYS A 68 -7.91 36.21 6.47
C LYS A 68 -6.71 36.01 7.42
N GLN A 69 -6.48 34.85 8.04
CA GLN A 69 -5.37 34.66 8.99
C GLN A 69 -4.05 34.23 8.33
N ASP A 70 -4.07 33.53 7.20
CA ASP A 70 -2.83 33.17 6.48
C ASP A 70 -2.59 34.11 5.29
N ARG A 71 -1.61 35.00 5.43
CA ARG A 71 -1.26 35.99 4.39
C ARG A 71 -0.44 35.42 3.24
N HIS A 72 -0.32 34.10 3.08
CA HIS A 72 0.62 33.47 2.14
C HIS A 72 0.10 32.34 1.24
N CYS A 73 -1.16 31.93 1.31
CA CYS A 73 -1.71 30.94 0.36
C CYS A 73 -2.90 31.51 -0.44
N GLY A 74 -2.76 31.54 -1.77
CA GLY A 74 -3.80 32.03 -2.69
C GLY A 74 -4.97 31.04 -2.86
N ASN A 75 -6.03 31.47 -3.53
CA ASN A 75 -7.19 30.62 -3.86
C ASN A 75 -6.74 29.29 -4.49
N VAL A 76 -7.10 28.15 -3.90
CA VAL A 76 -6.78 26.83 -4.46
C VAL A 76 -7.88 26.44 -5.44
N ARG A 77 -7.52 26.28 -6.71
CA ARG A 77 -8.41 25.87 -7.79
C ARG A 77 -8.33 24.35 -7.92
N ILE A 78 -9.37 23.63 -7.52
CA ILE A 78 -9.48 22.19 -7.71
C ILE A 78 -10.32 21.96 -8.97
N GLU A 79 -9.73 21.32 -9.96
CA GLU A 79 -10.50 20.80 -11.09
C GLU A 79 -11.38 19.65 -10.59
N GLY A 80 -12.67 19.67 -10.91
CA GLY A 80 -13.66 18.72 -10.40
C GLY A 80 -13.33 17.27 -10.72
N GLU A 81 -12.51 17.04 -11.74
CA GLU A 81 -11.96 15.73 -12.09
C GLU A 81 -11.05 15.15 -11.00
N LEU A 82 -10.41 15.99 -10.18
CA LEU A 82 -9.48 15.64 -9.10
C LEU A 82 -10.11 15.78 -7.70
N LEU A 83 -11.44 15.84 -7.63
CA LEU A 83 -12.17 15.95 -6.36
C LEU A 83 -11.85 14.76 -5.43
N LEU A 84 -11.70 13.56 -5.98
CA LEU A 84 -11.38 12.38 -5.19
C LEU A 84 -9.96 12.44 -4.61
N HIS A 85 -8.96 12.90 -5.37
CA HIS A 85 -7.59 13.11 -4.88
C HIS A 85 -7.58 14.06 -3.69
N TYR A 86 -8.26 15.19 -3.82
CA TYR A 86 -8.32 16.18 -2.75
C TYR A 86 -9.08 15.65 -1.52
N ALA A 87 -10.19 14.94 -1.72
CA ALA A 87 -10.95 14.32 -0.64
C ALA A 87 -10.12 13.26 0.11
N CYS A 88 -9.32 12.46 -0.61
CA CYS A 88 -8.36 11.53 -0.02
C CYS A 88 -7.29 12.25 0.79
N GLN A 89 -6.66 13.27 0.21
CA GLN A 89 -5.60 14.05 0.83
C GLN A 89 -6.06 14.77 2.11
N LYS A 90 -7.27 15.36 2.09
CA LYS A 90 -7.83 16.09 3.23
C LYS A 90 -8.67 15.24 4.18
N GLY A 91 -8.57 13.91 4.06
CA GLY A 91 -9.13 12.99 5.03
C GLY A 91 -10.67 12.99 5.09
N ALA A 92 -11.36 13.20 3.97
CA ALA A 92 -12.82 13.11 3.89
C ALA A 92 -13.37 11.75 4.33
N SER A 93 -14.64 11.70 4.76
CA SER A 93 -15.26 10.46 5.27
C SER A 93 -15.41 9.40 4.17
N THR A 94 -15.53 8.12 4.56
CA THR A 94 -15.68 7.02 3.60
C THR A 94 -16.97 7.14 2.78
N GLU A 95 -18.02 7.74 3.34
CA GLU A 95 -19.28 8.04 2.64
C GLU A 95 -19.08 9.08 1.55
N VAL A 96 -18.27 10.10 1.81
CA VAL A 96 -17.94 11.13 0.81
C VAL A 96 -17.14 10.51 -0.34
N LEU A 97 -16.11 9.72 -0.02
CA LEU A 97 -15.30 9.04 -1.05
C LEU A 97 -16.18 8.13 -1.93
N LYS A 98 -17.04 7.32 -1.29
CA LYS A 98 -18.02 6.46 -1.98
C LYS A 98 -18.93 7.24 -2.91
N TYR A 99 -19.51 8.32 -2.40
CA TYR A 99 -20.41 9.15 -3.18
C TYR A 99 -19.72 9.74 -4.43
N ILE A 100 -18.46 10.18 -4.30
CA ILE A 100 -17.68 10.75 -5.40
C ILE A 100 -17.46 9.71 -6.50
N TRP A 101 -17.00 8.48 -6.17
CA TRP A 101 -16.76 7.48 -7.22
C TRP A 101 -18.01 6.73 -7.68
N GLU A 102 -19.09 6.69 -6.90
CA GLU A 102 -20.38 6.17 -7.38
C GLU A 102 -20.97 7.11 -8.43
N THR A 103 -20.68 8.41 -8.31
CA THR A 103 -21.07 9.45 -9.25
C THR A 103 -20.15 9.47 -10.48
N ASP A 104 -18.84 9.36 -10.28
CA ASP A 104 -17.85 9.20 -11.35
C ASP A 104 -16.95 7.98 -11.09
N PRO A 105 -17.31 6.79 -11.61
CA PRO A 105 -16.51 5.57 -11.42
C PRO A 105 -15.09 5.66 -11.98
N LYS A 106 -14.79 6.62 -12.86
CA LYS A 106 -13.43 6.80 -13.37
C LYS A 106 -12.54 7.60 -12.41
N ALA A 107 -13.12 8.27 -11.40
CA ALA A 107 -12.37 9.07 -10.45
C ALA A 107 -11.32 8.23 -9.69
N VAL A 108 -11.61 6.96 -9.38
CA VAL A 108 -10.68 6.07 -8.64
C VAL A 108 -9.42 5.71 -9.44
N MET A 109 -9.48 5.79 -10.77
CA MET A 109 -8.38 5.47 -11.68
C MET A 109 -7.85 6.70 -12.42
N ARG A 110 -8.31 7.90 -12.05
CA ARG A 110 -7.88 9.13 -12.71
C ARG A 110 -6.50 9.55 -12.21
N GLU A 111 -5.61 9.77 -13.15
CA GLU A 111 -4.28 10.31 -12.89
C GLU A 111 -4.36 11.83 -12.76
N SER A 112 -3.66 12.38 -11.77
CA SER A 112 -3.59 13.83 -11.56
C SER A 112 -2.64 14.49 -12.56
N SER A 113 -3.20 15.31 -13.45
CA SER A 113 -2.42 16.17 -14.36
C SER A 113 -1.58 17.23 -13.62
N SER A 114 -1.97 17.55 -12.38
CA SER A 114 -1.35 18.61 -11.58
C SER A 114 -0.27 18.12 -10.61
N SER A 115 -0.26 16.81 -10.32
CA SER A 115 0.68 16.19 -9.38
C SER A 115 1.41 14.99 -9.98
N GLY A 116 1.70 15.05 -11.28
CA GLY A 116 2.60 14.09 -11.94
C GLY A 116 2.02 12.68 -12.05
N GLY A 117 0.77 12.53 -12.46
CA GLY A 117 0.18 11.21 -12.72
C GLY A 117 -0.33 10.47 -11.47
N GLU A 118 -0.30 11.08 -10.29
CA GLU A 118 -0.77 10.45 -9.05
C GLU A 118 -2.25 9.99 -9.16
N LEU A 119 -2.52 8.72 -8.83
CA LEU A 119 -3.87 8.23 -8.51
C LEU A 119 -4.35 8.70 -7.10
N PRO A 120 -5.67 8.68 -6.80
CA PRO A 120 -6.19 9.10 -5.49
C PRO A 120 -5.60 8.35 -4.30
N ILE A 121 -5.20 7.09 -4.49
CA ILE A 121 -4.54 6.30 -3.44
C ILE A 121 -3.16 6.86 -3.05
N HIS A 122 -2.41 7.47 -3.99
CA HIS A 122 -1.16 8.16 -3.67
C HIS A 122 -1.45 9.37 -2.79
N SER A 123 -2.47 10.16 -3.14
CA SER A 123 -2.90 11.32 -2.36
C SER A 123 -3.36 10.95 -0.95
N LEU A 124 -3.97 9.76 -0.77
CA LEU A 124 -4.33 9.25 0.57
C LEU A 124 -3.12 8.91 1.44
N LEU A 125 -2.02 8.44 0.82
CA LEU A 125 -0.83 7.94 1.52
C LEU A 125 0.25 9.01 1.71
N LYS A 126 0.14 10.13 1.00
CA LYS A 126 1.07 11.26 1.09
C LYS A 126 1.14 11.82 2.52
N LEU A 127 2.33 12.31 2.88
CA LEU A 127 2.52 13.06 4.11
C LEU A 127 1.73 14.38 4.04
N ASP A 128 0.62 14.47 4.75
CA ASP A 128 -0.21 15.67 4.89
C ASP A 128 -0.81 15.71 6.32
N GLU A 129 -1.61 16.73 6.62
CA GLU A 129 -2.26 17.00 7.91
C GLU A 129 -3.08 15.85 8.49
N THR A 130 -3.44 14.84 7.69
CA THR A 130 -4.28 13.72 8.12
C THR A 130 -3.57 12.38 8.05
N ARG A 131 -3.72 11.56 9.09
CA ARG A 131 -3.18 10.20 9.12
C ARG A 131 -3.94 9.32 8.12
N PRO A 132 -3.24 8.56 7.25
CA PRO A 132 -3.89 7.63 6.34
C PRO A 132 -4.74 6.59 7.09
N SER A 133 -5.95 6.32 6.59
CA SER A 133 -6.86 5.34 7.16
C SER A 133 -6.83 4.04 6.38
N LEU A 134 -6.59 2.92 7.09
CA LEU A 134 -6.64 1.57 6.51
C LEU A 134 -8.01 1.28 5.87
N GLU A 135 -9.10 1.76 6.47
CA GLU A 135 -10.45 1.57 5.92
C GLU A 135 -10.59 2.27 4.56
N LYS A 136 -10.20 3.54 4.47
CA LYS A 136 -10.25 4.32 3.22
C LYS A 136 -9.37 3.69 2.14
N MET A 137 -8.18 3.22 2.52
CA MET A 137 -7.27 2.54 1.60
C MET A 137 -7.87 1.24 1.06
N LYS A 138 -8.44 0.41 1.93
CA LYS A 138 -9.12 -0.83 1.52
C LYS A 138 -10.24 -0.54 0.54
N LEU A 139 -11.05 0.48 0.79
CA LEU A 139 -12.14 0.85 -0.12
C LEU A 139 -11.63 1.27 -1.50
N LEU A 140 -10.55 2.07 -1.59
CA LEU A 140 -9.96 2.45 -2.87
C LEU A 140 -9.39 1.25 -3.62
N ILE A 141 -8.72 0.33 -2.92
CA ILE A 141 -8.16 -0.90 -3.51
C ILE A 141 -9.27 -1.86 -3.94
N GLU A 142 -10.38 -1.93 -3.21
CA GLU A 142 -11.55 -2.72 -3.61
C GLU A 142 -12.22 -2.15 -4.87
N ALA A 143 -12.24 -0.81 -5.01
CA ALA A 143 -12.77 -0.14 -6.18
C ALA A 143 -11.85 -0.26 -7.41
N TYR A 144 -10.53 -0.23 -7.21
CA TYR A 144 -9.54 -0.36 -8.28
C TYR A 144 -8.27 -1.11 -7.80
N PRO A 145 -8.26 -2.46 -7.84
CA PRO A 145 -7.15 -3.27 -7.32
C PRO A 145 -5.81 -3.04 -8.02
N GLU A 146 -5.84 -2.75 -9.32
CA GLU A 146 -4.66 -2.52 -10.14
C GLU A 146 -3.93 -1.22 -9.75
N ALA A 147 -4.58 -0.32 -8.99
CA ALA A 147 -3.96 0.91 -8.48
C ALA A 147 -2.64 0.67 -7.74
N LEU A 148 -2.46 -0.50 -7.11
CA LEU A 148 -1.23 -0.87 -6.41
C LEU A 148 -0.02 -1.04 -7.33
N ALA A 149 -0.25 -1.28 -8.63
CA ALA A 149 0.77 -1.48 -9.65
C ALA A 149 0.92 -0.28 -10.59
N VAL A 150 0.10 0.76 -10.43
CA VAL A 150 0.19 1.99 -11.24
C VAL A 150 1.17 2.93 -10.55
N ALA A 151 2.28 3.21 -11.24
CA ALA A 151 3.23 4.21 -10.81
C ALA A 151 2.81 5.59 -11.33
N ASP A 152 3.15 6.63 -10.56
CA ASP A 152 3.08 8.01 -11.02
C ASP A 152 4.18 8.31 -12.08
N GLU A 153 4.28 9.57 -12.54
CA GLU A 153 5.29 10.01 -13.51
C GLU A 153 6.73 9.90 -12.98
N ALA A 154 6.92 9.86 -11.66
CA ALA A 154 8.21 9.64 -11.03
C ALA A 154 8.54 8.16 -10.85
N GLY A 155 7.66 7.23 -11.27
CA GLY A 155 7.84 5.80 -11.05
C GLY A 155 7.47 5.33 -9.64
N CYS A 156 6.91 6.20 -8.80
CA CYS A 156 6.50 5.87 -7.45
C CYS A 156 5.15 5.14 -7.45
N LEU A 157 5.16 3.91 -6.93
CA LEU A 157 3.96 3.19 -6.51
C LEU A 157 3.38 3.74 -5.19
N PRO A 158 2.12 3.40 -4.83
CA PRO A 158 1.52 3.76 -3.54
C PRO A 158 2.36 3.33 -2.33
N LEU A 159 3.09 2.21 -2.44
CA LEU A 159 3.98 1.72 -1.39
C LEU A 159 5.14 2.69 -1.08
N HIS A 160 5.67 3.41 -2.07
CA HIS A 160 6.73 4.42 -1.84
C HIS A 160 6.19 5.57 -0.98
N TYR A 161 5.00 6.09 -1.32
CA TYR A 161 4.33 7.13 -0.53
C TYR A 161 4.04 6.68 0.89
N ALA A 162 3.58 5.43 1.07
CA ALA A 162 3.37 4.88 2.40
C ALA A 162 4.67 4.79 3.21
N CYS A 163 5.78 4.40 2.59
CA CYS A 163 7.09 4.32 3.23
C CYS A 163 7.71 5.69 3.52
N TRP A 164 7.37 6.72 2.72
CA TRP A 164 7.81 8.09 2.97
C TRP A 164 6.98 8.79 4.07
N ASN A 165 5.83 8.24 4.46
CA ASN A 165 4.95 8.87 5.45
C ASN A 165 5.30 8.43 6.88
N GLU A 166 5.91 9.31 7.67
CA GLU A 166 6.28 9.05 9.08
C GLU A 166 5.09 8.64 9.98
N ASN A 167 3.86 9.02 9.61
CA ASN A 167 2.64 8.74 10.38
C ASN A 167 1.92 7.47 9.93
N ILE A 168 2.51 6.69 9.02
CA ILE A 168 1.93 5.47 8.48
C ILE A 168 1.76 4.41 9.58
N SER A 169 0.69 3.61 9.51
CA SER A 169 0.57 2.43 10.37
C SER A 169 1.20 1.19 9.72
N VAL A 170 1.76 0.30 10.54
CA VAL A 170 2.23 -1.02 10.10
C VAL A 170 1.14 -1.80 9.37
N ASP A 171 -0.12 -1.70 9.80
CA ASP A 171 -1.24 -2.39 9.16
C ASP A 171 -1.43 -1.99 7.69
N ILE A 172 -1.17 -0.72 7.36
CA ILE A 172 -1.25 -0.22 5.98
C ILE A 172 -0.12 -0.82 5.15
N ILE A 173 1.12 -0.76 5.65
CA ILE A 173 2.29 -1.35 4.99
C ILE A 173 2.09 -2.85 4.77
N GLN A 174 1.69 -3.59 5.82
CA GLN A 174 1.41 -5.01 5.75
C GLN A 174 0.33 -5.32 4.72
N TYR A 175 -0.74 -4.53 4.66
CA TYR A 175 -1.80 -4.72 3.68
C TYR A 175 -1.29 -4.50 2.25
N LEU A 176 -0.55 -3.42 1.99
CA LEU A 176 0.00 -3.12 0.66
C LEU A 176 0.96 -4.22 0.19
N VAL A 177 1.91 -4.62 1.05
CA VAL A 177 2.90 -5.67 0.78
C VAL A 177 2.23 -7.02 0.52
N THR A 178 1.21 -7.37 1.31
CA THR A 178 0.49 -8.65 1.14
C THR A 178 -0.29 -8.69 -0.16
N ARG A 179 -0.86 -7.56 -0.60
CA ARG A 179 -1.70 -7.48 -1.80
C ARG A 179 -0.87 -7.34 -3.08
N TYR A 180 0.28 -6.67 -3.00
CA TYR A 180 1.17 -6.46 -4.14
C TYR A 180 2.66 -6.54 -3.74
N PRO A 181 3.19 -7.75 -3.44
CA PRO A 181 4.57 -7.94 -3.00
C PRO A 181 5.60 -7.58 -4.08
N LYS A 182 5.22 -7.66 -5.36
CA LYS A 182 6.09 -7.24 -6.47
C LYS A 182 6.47 -5.76 -6.40
N GLY A 183 5.64 -4.92 -5.77
CA GLY A 183 5.90 -3.50 -5.59
C GLY A 183 7.16 -3.20 -4.77
N LEU A 184 7.63 -4.15 -3.94
CA LEU A 184 8.87 -4.03 -3.18
C LEU A 184 10.12 -3.98 -4.06
N HIS A 185 10.02 -4.43 -5.31
CA HIS A 185 11.14 -4.49 -6.27
C HIS A 185 11.12 -3.31 -7.24
N GLN A 186 10.04 -2.51 -7.23
CA GLN A 186 9.95 -1.34 -8.09
C GLN A 186 10.81 -0.24 -7.50
N ARG A 187 11.71 0.31 -8.32
CA ARG A 187 12.40 1.55 -7.99
C ARG A 187 11.56 2.73 -8.46
N GLY A 188 11.56 3.80 -7.68
CA GLY A 188 10.74 4.97 -7.94
C GLY A 188 11.29 6.25 -7.35
N GLY A 189 10.72 7.35 -7.83
CA GLY A 189 11.05 8.71 -7.44
C GLY A 189 12.34 9.21 -8.06
N PHE A 190 12.74 10.43 -7.70
CA PHE A 190 13.89 11.10 -8.30
C PHE A 190 15.23 10.41 -8.03
N CYS A 191 15.30 9.61 -6.97
CA CYS A 191 16.50 8.86 -6.60
C CYS A 191 16.56 7.46 -7.26
N ASP A 192 15.50 7.01 -7.94
CA ASP A 192 15.37 5.63 -8.46
C ASP A 192 15.62 4.57 -7.37
N GLU A 193 14.96 4.72 -6.23
CA GLU A 193 15.19 3.90 -5.04
C GLU A 193 13.99 3.01 -4.67
N LEU A 194 14.24 1.97 -3.88
CA LEU A 194 13.24 1.01 -3.42
C LEU A 194 12.36 1.58 -2.29
N PRO A 195 11.14 1.04 -2.04
CA PRO A 195 10.30 1.48 -0.93
C PRO A 195 10.99 1.39 0.44
N LEU A 196 11.87 0.40 0.65
CA LEU A 196 12.64 0.27 1.87
C LEU A 196 13.52 1.51 2.13
N TRP A 197 14.13 2.08 1.09
CA TRP A 197 14.95 3.28 1.23
C TRP A 197 14.12 4.44 1.78
N TYR A 198 12.92 4.68 1.24
CA TYR A 198 12.02 5.71 1.75
C TYR A 198 11.63 5.48 3.21
N ALA A 199 11.40 4.21 3.60
CA ALA A 199 11.09 3.89 5.00
C ALA A 199 12.25 4.19 5.95
N VAL A 200 13.49 4.00 5.50
CA VAL A 200 14.70 4.30 6.26
C VAL A 200 14.94 5.80 6.36
N GLU A 201 14.79 6.54 5.25
CA GLU A 201 14.93 8.01 5.22
C GLU A 201 13.83 8.71 6.03
N SER A 202 12.64 8.12 6.13
CA SER A 202 11.56 8.59 7.01
C SER A 202 11.69 8.11 8.45
N GLU A 203 12.80 7.46 8.80
CA GLU A 203 13.08 6.92 10.14
C GLU A 203 11.93 6.06 10.68
N LEU A 204 11.29 5.27 9.81
CA LEU A 204 10.17 4.44 10.23
C LEU A 204 10.60 3.40 11.28
N PRO A 205 9.69 3.00 12.19
CA PRO A 205 10.01 2.01 13.21
C PRO A 205 10.56 0.70 12.65
N LEU A 206 11.46 0.05 13.39
CA LEU A 206 12.14 -1.18 12.97
C LEU A 206 11.16 -2.27 12.53
N HIS A 207 10.03 -2.42 13.25
CA HIS A 207 9.01 -3.40 12.90
C HIS A 207 8.41 -3.19 11.48
N ILE A 208 8.34 -1.95 10.98
CA ILE A 208 7.94 -1.66 9.60
C ILE A 208 9.04 -2.07 8.62
N LEU A 209 10.30 -1.73 8.92
CA LEU A 209 11.43 -2.12 8.09
C LEU A 209 11.54 -3.65 7.96
N VAL A 210 11.38 -4.37 9.06
CA VAL A 210 11.35 -5.84 9.08
C VAL A 210 10.16 -6.38 8.28
N THR A 211 9.00 -5.72 8.33
CA THR A 211 7.83 -6.09 7.52
C THR A 211 8.11 -5.99 6.02
N LEU A 212 8.86 -4.98 5.58
CA LEU A 212 9.28 -4.81 4.19
C LEU A 212 10.37 -5.82 3.79
N LEU A 213 11.31 -6.12 4.69
CA LEU A 213 12.43 -7.02 4.44
C LEU A 213 12.04 -8.50 4.42
N ARG A 214 11.07 -8.93 5.22
CA ARG A 214 10.65 -10.34 5.29
C ARG A 214 10.32 -10.95 3.90
N PRO A 215 9.53 -10.30 3.03
CA PRO A 215 9.29 -10.78 1.67
C PRO A 215 10.40 -10.46 0.65
N PHE A 216 11.28 -9.48 0.93
CA PHE A 216 12.37 -9.10 0.03
C PHE A 216 13.66 -8.73 0.81
N PRO A 217 14.35 -9.73 1.39
CA PRO A 217 15.47 -9.49 2.29
C PRO A 217 16.70 -8.90 1.60
N GLN A 218 16.85 -9.12 0.30
CA GLN A 218 17.98 -8.61 -0.48
C GLN A 218 17.97 -7.07 -0.58
N ALA A 219 16.84 -6.42 -0.36
CA ALA A 219 16.70 -4.96 -0.43
C ALA A 219 17.70 -4.21 0.47
N VAL A 220 18.04 -4.74 1.65
CA VAL A 220 18.98 -4.09 2.58
C VAL A 220 20.42 -4.06 2.04
N SER A 221 20.74 -4.92 1.08
CA SER A 221 22.07 -5.02 0.47
C SER A 221 22.22 -4.15 -0.78
N GLU A 222 21.12 -3.57 -1.27
CA GLU A 222 21.18 -2.57 -2.34
C GLU A 222 21.93 -1.34 -1.84
N TRP A 223 22.82 -0.79 -2.67
CA TRP A 223 23.78 0.21 -2.23
C TRP A 223 23.12 1.45 -1.59
N GLY A 224 22.00 1.92 -2.16
CA GLY A 224 21.21 3.04 -1.62
C GLY A 224 20.67 2.75 -0.22
N CYS A 225 19.99 1.61 -0.05
CA CYS A 225 19.46 1.18 1.25
C CYS A 225 20.58 0.96 2.28
N PHE A 226 21.67 0.29 1.91
CA PHE A 226 22.79 0.00 2.82
C PHE A 226 23.39 1.28 3.40
N GLN A 227 23.63 2.27 2.52
CA GLN A 227 24.20 3.55 2.91
C GLN A 227 23.22 4.31 3.80
N SER A 228 21.95 4.42 3.38
CA SER A 228 20.90 5.11 4.13
C SER A 228 20.69 4.52 5.53
N VAL A 229 20.67 3.19 5.68
CA VAL A 229 20.53 2.53 6.99
C VAL A 229 21.70 2.89 7.90
N SER A 230 22.92 2.90 7.35
CA SER A 230 24.14 3.23 8.09
C SER A 230 24.17 4.70 8.54
N ASP A 231 23.49 5.58 7.82
CA ASP A 231 23.44 7.02 8.08
C ASP A 231 22.35 7.39 9.11
N HIS A 232 21.22 6.69 9.13
CA HIS A 232 20.05 7.01 9.98
C HIS A 232 19.94 6.17 11.25
N TYR A 233 20.47 4.93 11.27
CA TYR A 233 20.31 4.01 12.40
C TYR A 233 21.64 3.70 13.09
N ASP A 234 21.59 3.40 14.38
CA ASP A 234 22.79 3.05 15.13
C ASP A 234 23.34 1.67 14.72
N GLN A 235 24.55 1.34 15.18
CA GLN A 235 25.20 0.08 14.84
C GLN A 235 24.43 -1.16 15.33
N ALA A 236 23.68 -1.05 16.43
CA ALA A 236 22.91 -2.15 16.98
C ALA A 236 21.66 -2.42 16.12
N THR A 237 20.89 -1.39 15.79
CA THR A 237 19.71 -1.48 14.94
C THR A 237 20.07 -1.91 13.53
N THR A 238 21.16 -1.36 12.97
CA THR A 238 21.72 -1.81 11.69
C THR A 238 22.00 -3.31 11.72
N LYS A 239 22.69 -3.80 12.76
CA LYS A 239 22.99 -5.23 12.90
C LYS A 239 21.71 -6.07 12.98
N ILE A 240 20.70 -5.65 13.74
CA ILE A 240 19.41 -6.35 13.84
C ILE A 240 18.72 -6.43 12.47
N LEU A 241 18.70 -5.34 11.70
CA LEU A 241 18.14 -5.32 10.34
C LEU A 241 18.81 -6.33 9.41
N PHE A 242 20.16 -6.37 9.39
CA PHE A 242 20.89 -7.34 8.57
C PHE A 242 20.70 -8.78 9.05
N GLU A 243 20.63 -9.03 10.36
CA GLU A 243 20.34 -10.35 10.93
C GLU A 243 18.93 -10.80 10.54
N ALA A 244 17.93 -9.93 10.66
CA ALA A 244 16.55 -10.20 10.25
C ALA A 244 16.43 -10.49 8.75
N ALA A 245 17.13 -9.72 7.90
CA ALA A 245 17.17 -9.95 6.47
C ALA A 245 17.81 -11.31 6.12
N ASN A 246 18.96 -11.64 6.70
CA ASN A 246 19.62 -12.92 6.48
C ASN A 246 18.75 -14.10 6.94
N GLN A 247 18.05 -13.94 8.06
CA GLN A 247 17.12 -14.95 8.55
C GLN A 247 15.92 -15.14 7.62
N ALA A 248 15.29 -14.05 7.17
CA ALA A 248 14.21 -14.12 6.18
C ALA A 248 14.66 -14.77 4.86
N GLN A 249 15.90 -14.52 4.43
CA GLN A 249 16.47 -15.18 3.25
C GLN A 249 16.63 -16.70 3.46
N GLN A 250 17.07 -17.14 4.63
CA GLN A 250 17.16 -18.57 4.95
C GLN A 250 15.78 -19.23 4.98
N GLU A 251 14.77 -18.55 5.53
CA GLU A 251 13.38 -19.02 5.53
C GLU A 251 12.81 -19.15 4.11
N ALA A 252 13.09 -18.19 3.24
CA ALA A 252 12.67 -18.25 1.83
C ALA A 252 13.25 -19.48 1.11
N LEU A 253 14.55 -19.72 1.24
CA LEU A 253 15.22 -20.91 0.67
C LEU A 253 14.61 -22.21 1.18
N LEU A 254 14.32 -22.27 2.47
CA LEU A 254 13.77 -23.46 3.11
C LEU A 254 12.31 -23.73 2.68
N ASN A 255 11.54 -22.66 2.47
CA ASN A 255 10.20 -22.75 1.90
C ASN A 255 10.22 -23.21 0.44
N GLU A 256 11.18 -22.78 -0.36
CA GLU A 256 11.38 -23.28 -1.73
C GLU A 256 11.75 -24.77 -1.75
N GLU A 257 12.65 -25.21 -0.87
CA GLU A 257 12.99 -26.63 -0.70
C GLU A 257 11.73 -27.45 -0.37
N LEU A 258 10.92 -27.01 0.61
CA LEU A 258 9.67 -27.69 0.98
C LEU A 258 8.64 -27.69 -0.13
N ALA A 259 8.48 -26.58 -0.85
CA ALA A 259 7.57 -26.49 -1.99
C ALA A 259 7.97 -27.46 -3.10
N TRP A 260 9.27 -27.55 -3.41
CA TRP A 260 9.80 -28.51 -4.37
C TRP A 260 9.54 -29.95 -3.92
N VAL A 261 9.84 -30.29 -2.66
CA VAL A 261 9.59 -31.64 -2.13
C VAL A 261 8.10 -32.00 -2.25
N ASN A 262 7.20 -31.09 -1.85
CA ASN A 262 5.76 -31.33 -1.90
C ASN A 262 5.24 -31.48 -3.34
N ALA A 263 5.73 -30.67 -4.28
CA ALA A 263 5.33 -30.73 -5.69
C ALA A 263 5.79 -32.04 -6.37
N ASN A 264 6.96 -32.55 -5.98
CA ASN A 264 7.55 -33.75 -6.58
C ASN A 264 7.25 -35.02 -5.79
N LEU A 265 6.54 -34.94 -4.66
CA LEU A 265 6.34 -36.07 -3.75
C LEU A 265 5.69 -37.27 -4.45
N SER A 266 4.67 -37.04 -5.28
CA SER A 266 4.02 -38.12 -6.03
C SER A 266 4.91 -38.76 -7.10
N GLN A 267 5.73 -37.96 -7.80
CA GLN A 267 6.67 -38.46 -8.82
C GLN A 267 7.84 -39.19 -8.17
N LEU A 268 8.36 -38.69 -7.05
CA LEU A 268 9.34 -39.38 -6.23
C LEU A 268 8.76 -40.69 -5.71
N VAL A 269 7.49 -40.69 -5.29
CA VAL A 269 6.78 -41.92 -4.88
C VAL A 269 6.68 -42.93 -6.01
N GLU A 270 6.42 -42.49 -7.24
CA GLU A 270 6.29 -43.34 -8.43
C GLU A 270 7.64 -43.84 -8.98
N LEU A 271 8.66 -42.99 -9.05
CA LEU A 271 10.01 -43.33 -9.52
C LEU A 271 10.71 -44.33 -8.59
N LEU A 272 10.35 -44.30 -7.31
CA LEU A 272 10.90 -45.18 -6.29
C LEU A 272 9.95 -46.36 -5.99
N GLN A 273 8.83 -46.52 -6.73
CA GLN A 273 8.10 -47.78 -6.74
C GLN A 273 8.89 -48.82 -7.55
N PRO A 274 8.97 -50.08 -7.07
CA PRO A 274 9.60 -51.14 -7.85
C PRO A 274 8.83 -51.30 -9.18
N PRO A 275 9.54 -51.52 -10.32
CA PRO A 275 8.91 -51.59 -11.62
C PRO A 275 7.86 -52.71 -11.66
N LYS A 276 6.64 -52.39 -12.10
CA LYS A 276 5.62 -53.40 -12.41
C LYS A 276 5.97 -54.04 -13.75
N MET A 277 6.69 -55.16 -13.75
CA MET A 277 6.56 -56.12 -14.85
C MET A 277 6.86 -57.56 -14.42
N GLU A 278 6.16 -58.42 -15.13
CA GLU A 278 5.94 -59.83 -14.94
C GLU A 278 7.25 -60.64 -14.94
N HIS A 279 7.33 -61.55 -13.97
CA HIS A 279 8.22 -62.71 -13.90
C HIS A 279 9.75 -62.48 -13.90
N ASN A 280 10.33 -62.83 -12.73
CA ASN A 280 11.69 -63.34 -12.53
C ASN A 280 12.87 -62.42 -12.88
N ALA A 281 13.37 -61.66 -11.89
CA ALA A 281 14.78 -61.67 -11.48
C ALA A 281 15.02 -60.77 -10.25
N GLN A 282 15.73 -61.32 -9.24
CA GLN A 282 16.53 -60.65 -8.19
C GLN A 282 15.95 -59.38 -7.54
N HIS A 283 15.20 -59.57 -6.45
CA HIS A 283 14.43 -58.56 -5.72
C HIS A 283 15.13 -57.88 -4.52
N GLN A 284 16.42 -58.13 -4.24
CA GLN A 284 17.04 -57.59 -3.01
C GLN A 284 17.68 -56.19 -3.15
N ASP A 285 18.22 -55.83 -4.32
CA ASP A 285 19.10 -54.65 -4.41
C ASP A 285 18.35 -53.32 -4.65
N LEU A 286 17.13 -53.35 -5.20
CA LEU A 286 16.34 -52.13 -5.49
C LEU A 286 15.55 -51.61 -4.28
N ASP A 287 15.02 -52.51 -3.43
CA ASP A 287 14.31 -52.15 -2.20
C ASP A 287 15.28 -51.59 -1.14
N GLU A 288 16.53 -52.05 -1.11
CA GLU A 288 17.56 -51.53 -0.20
C GLU A 288 18.01 -50.10 -0.53
N CYS A 289 17.92 -49.65 -1.79
CA CYS A 289 18.38 -48.31 -2.19
C CYS A 289 17.27 -47.25 -2.18
N ALA A 290 16.02 -47.62 -2.48
CA ALA A 290 14.91 -46.67 -2.55
C ALA A 290 14.42 -46.21 -1.17
N VAL A 291 14.35 -47.12 -0.21
CA VAL A 291 13.84 -46.85 1.15
C VAL A 291 14.71 -45.81 1.90
N PRO A 292 16.05 -45.89 1.90
CA PRO A 292 16.90 -44.86 2.51
C PRO A 292 16.75 -43.48 1.88
N VAL A 293 16.56 -43.39 0.56
CA VAL A 293 16.36 -42.12 -0.15
C VAL A 293 15.04 -41.47 0.27
N PHE A 294 13.94 -42.23 0.36
CA PHE A 294 12.68 -41.72 0.89
C PHE A 294 12.81 -41.24 2.34
N HIS A 295 13.45 -42.03 3.21
CA HIS A 295 13.65 -41.65 4.60
C HIS A 295 14.52 -40.38 4.71
N TRP A 296 15.53 -40.23 3.85
CA TRP A 296 16.35 -39.03 3.80
C TRP A 296 15.56 -37.80 3.35
N ILE A 297 14.78 -37.88 2.26
CA ILE A 297 13.95 -36.77 1.78
C ILE A 297 12.92 -36.35 2.84
N ARG A 298 12.26 -37.33 3.48
CA ARG A 298 11.30 -37.07 4.55
C ARG A 298 11.95 -36.44 5.78
N ALA A 299 13.09 -36.97 6.23
CA ALA A 299 13.84 -36.41 7.35
C ALA A 299 14.35 -35.00 7.05
N ARG A 300 14.80 -34.74 5.81
CA ARG A 300 15.21 -33.40 5.35
C ARG A 300 14.04 -32.42 5.36
N ALA A 301 12.86 -32.83 4.91
CA ALA A 301 11.65 -32.02 4.94
C ALA A 301 11.15 -31.76 6.38
N GLU A 302 11.17 -32.76 7.25
CA GLU A 302 10.81 -32.61 8.68
C GLU A 302 11.80 -31.66 9.39
N HIS A 303 13.10 -31.81 9.16
CA HIS A 303 14.12 -30.90 9.68
C HIS A 303 13.96 -29.46 9.17
N SER A 304 13.60 -29.31 7.89
CA SER A 304 13.31 -28.01 7.27
C SER A 304 12.11 -27.35 7.95
N LYS A 305 11.04 -28.11 8.18
CA LYS A 305 9.85 -27.63 8.89
C LYS A 305 10.15 -27.23 10.33
N GLU A 306 10.94 -28.01 11.06
CA GLU A 306 11.36 -27.67 12.43
C GLU A 306 12.28 -26.44 12.48
N THR A 307 13.12 -26.25 11.47
CA THR A 307 14.00 -25.09 11.40
C THR A 307 13.19 -23.83 11.13
N LEU A 308 12.22 -23.87 10.19
CA LEU A 308 11.30 -22.76 9.92
C LEU A 308 10.50 -22.30 11.15
N THR A 309 10.02 -23.24 11.97
CA THR A 309 9.23 -22.87 13.16
C THR A 309 10.10 -22.17 14.20
N ARG A 310 11.38 -22.56 14.33
CA ARG A 310 12.34 -21.89 15.22
C ARG A 310 12.74 -20.51 14.72
N THR A 311 13.00 -20.37 13.42
CA THR A 311 13.40 -19.08 12.84
C THR A 311 12.22 -18.11 12.90
N SER A 312 10.99 -18.49 12.53
CA SER A 312 9.86 -17.56 12.59
C SER A 312 9.66 -16.98 14.00
N SER A 313 9.78 -17.82 15.04
CA SER A 313 9.70 -17.37 16.43
C SER A 313 10.83 -16.41 16.82
N SER A 314 12.04 -16.60 16.28
CA SER A 314 13.17 -15.71 16.56
C SER A 314 13.01 -14.35 15.87
N LEU A 315 12.44 -14.29 14.67
CA LEU A 315 12.15 -13.04 13.98
C LEU A 315 11.10 -12.22 14.73
N ASP A 316 10.03 -12.86 15.22
CA ASP A 316 8.99 -12.18 15.98
C ASP A 316 9.54 -11.66 17.33
N ASN A 317 10.41 -12.43 18.00
CA ASN A 317 11.09 -11.98 19.22
C ASN A 317 12.01 -10.78 19.01
N LEU A 318 12.69 -10.67 17.86
CA LEU A 318 13.55 -9.50 17.54
C LEU A 318 12.74 -8.22 17.39
N VAL A 319 11.48 -8.33 16.99
CA VAL A 319 10.54 -7.21 16.84
C VAL A 319 9.89 -6.82 18.18
N GLU A 320 9.65 -7.79 19.07
CA GLU A 320 9.03 -7.55 20.39
C GLU A 320 10.00 -6.98 21.45
N THR A 321 11.32 -6.95 21.18
CA THR A 321 12.32 -6.42 22.12
C THR A 321 12.56 -4.90 22.06
N GLU A 322 11.81 -4.17 21.23
CA GLU A 322 11.71 -2.70 21.23
C GLU A 322 10.57 -2.18 22.11
#